data_AF-A0A142XZM2-F1
#
_entry.id   AF-A0A142XZM2-F1
#
_cell.length_a   1.000
_cell.length_b   1.000
_cell.length_c   1.000
_cell.angle_alpha   90.00
_cell.angle_beta   90.00
_cell.angle_gamma   90.00
#
_symmetry.space_group_name_H-M   'P 1'
#
loop_
_entity.id
_entity.type
_entity.pdbx_description
1 polymer ?
#
loop_
_entity_poly.entity_id
_entity_poly.type
_entity_poly.pdbx_seq_one_letter_code
_entity_poly.pdbx_strand_id
1 'polypeptide(L)'
;MDRRNEIRDQVRDNYPRLDFWSDHPGWAAWRINAPYRWATWGALSGWCTGYGWTEAYPYSYGEDVYYADDAVYYGDQAVATVEEYAQQAETIIAAAPEVVPDQAEWLPLGVFALTQDGQASGPGPTIFLQLAISKEGVIAGTLNNKATNTTQTIEGVADKDTQRVAWVVQGKTRPIMETGIVNLTEETAPALVHFADGQTQQWLMVRLEEPSKQ
;
A
#
# COMPACT_ATOMS: atom_id res chain seq x y z
N MET A 1 22.57 -9.38 -4.65
CA MET A 1 21.67 -9.17 -3.50
C MET A 1 20.28 -8.97 -4.06
N ASP A 2 19.27 -9.58 -3.46
CA ASP A 2 17.87 -9.25 -3.75
C ASP A 2 17.61 -7.79 -3.33
N ARG A 3 16.93 -6.99 -4.16
CA ARG A 3 16.66 -5.56 -3.93
C ARG A 3 15.98 -5.34 -2.58
N ARG A 4 15.09 -6.25 -2.17
CA ARG A 4 14.47 -6.24 -0.84
C ARG A 4 15.49 -6.22 0.29
N ASN A 5 16.47 -7.12 0.24
CA ASN A 5 17.47 -7.25 1.30
C ASN A 5 18.39 -6.02 1.34
N GLU A 6 18.75 -5.49 0.16
CA GLU A 6 19.51 -4.24 0.07
C GLU A 6 18.74 -3.07 0.70
N ILE A 7 17.44 -2.94 0.44
CA ILE A 7 16.60 -1.90 1.05
C ILE A 7 16.60 -2.04 2.58
N ARG A 8 16.41 -3.25 3.10
CA ARG A 8 16.44 -3.51 4.55
C ARG A 8 17.78 -3.09 5.16
N ASP A 9 18.88 -3.41 4.50
CA ASP A 9 20.22 -3.01 4.93
C ASP A 9 20.41 -1.48 4.88
N GLN A 10 19.94 -0.83 3.82
CA GLN A 10 20.04 0.63 3.64
C GLN A 10 19.29 1.41 4.71
N VAL A 11 18.17 0.86 5.19
CA VAL A 11 17.35 1.55 6.19
C VAL A 11 17.65 1.10 7.62
N ARG A 12 18.30 -0.04 7.86
CA ARG A 12 18.51 -0.65 9.20
C ARG A 12 18.88 0.32 10.33
N ASP A 13 19.75 1.28 10.06
CA ASP A 13 20.27 2.19 11.10
C ASP A 13 19.52 3.54 11.16
N ASN A 14 18.68 3.86 10.16
CA ASN A 14 18.02 5.16 10.01
C ASN A 14 16.57 5.10 9.52
N TYR A 15 15.95 3.92 9.54
CA TYR A 15 14.54 3.78 9.21
C TYR A 15 13.69 4.47 10.27
N PRO A 16 12.44 4.82 9.93
CA PRO A 16 11.60 5.56 10.83
C PRO A 16 11.46 4.87 12.20
N ARG A 17 11.37 5.66 13.26
CA ARG A 17 11.19 5.16 14.64
C ARG A 17 9.72 4.85 14.92
N LEU A 18 9.34 4.58 16.16
CA LEU A 18 7.93 4.38 16.52
C LEU A 18 7.10 5.68 16.50
N ASP A 19 7.76 6.83 16.57
CA ASP A 19 7.18 8.14 16.84
C ASP A 19 7.14 9.09 15.63
N PHE A 20 7.63 8.68 14.46
CA PHE A 20 7.67 9.55 13.27
C PHE A 20 6.29 9.97 12.73
N TRP A 21 5.22 9.35 13.22
CA TRP A 21 3.83 9.69 12.92
C TRP A 21 3.19 10.62 13.95
N SER A 22 3.92 10.98 15.01
CA SER A 22 3.40 11.75 16.15
C SER A 22 2.81 13.12 15.75
N ASP A 23 3.28 13.70 14.65
CA ASP A 23 2.77 14.97 14.12
C ASP A 23 1.43 14.83 13.37
N HIS A 24 0.94 13.60 13.16
CA HIS A 24 -0.30 13.31 12.43
C HIS A 24 -1.16 12.27 13.18
N PRO A 25 -1.81 12.64 14.30
CA PRO A 25 -2.28 11.72 15.35
C PRO A 25 -3.54 10.89 15.03
N GLY A 26 -3.91 10.71 13.76
CA GLY A 26 -5.00 9.78 13.37
C GLY A 26 -4.83 8.39 14.01
N TRP A 27 -3.58 7.99 14.23
CA TRP A 27 -3.17 6.77 14.90
C TRP A 27 -3.61 6.61 16.36
N ALA A 28 -3.58 7.68 17.15
CA ALA A 28 -4.06 7.63 18.53
C ALA A 28 -5.57 7.37 18.55
N ALA A 29 -6.31 7.93 17.58
CA ALA A 29 -7.72 7.64 17.37
C ALA A 29 -7.95 6.19 16.92
N TRP A 30 -7.07 5.63 16.07
CA TRP A 30 -7.14 4.24 15.61
C TRP A 30 -6.68 3.21 16.65
N ARG A 31 -6.16 3.65 17.80
CA ARG A 31 -5.66 2.79 18.90
C ARG A 31 -4.58 1.78 18.48
N ILE A 32 -3.83 2.10 17.43
CA ILE A 32 -2.74 1.24 16.95
C ILE A 32 -1.54 1.43 17.89
N ASN A 33 -1.24 0.41 18.69
CA ASN A 33 -0.14 0.41 19.66
C ASN A 33 1.12 -0.35 19.18
N ALA A 34 1.05 -0.99 18.02
CA ALA A 34 2.14 -1.76 17.44
C ALA A 34 2.16 -1.58 15.90
N PRO A 35 2.64 -0.43 15.40
CA PRO A 35 2.51 -0.02 14.01
C PRO A 35 3.24 -0.92 13.00
N TYR A 36 4.30 -1.59 13.45
CA TYR A 36 5.07 -2.55 12.66
C TYR A 36 4.46 -3.96 12.64
N ARG A 37 3.41 -4.22 13.45
CA ARG A 37 2.67 -5.47 13.31
C ARG A 37 1.99 -5.50 11.95
N TRP A 38 1.90 -6.71 11.43
CA TRP A 38 1.32 -6.98 10.14
C TRP A 38 0.37 -8.17 10.23
N ALA A 39 -0.61 -8.15 9.36
CA ALA A 39 -1.57 -9.22 9.22
C ALA A 39 -1.04 -10.30 8.27
N THR A 40 -1.32 -11.56 8.61
CA THR A 40 -1.29 -12.65 7.62
C THR A 40 -2.55 -12.57 6.75
N TRP A 41 -2.55 -13.22 5.59
CA TRP A 41 -3.76 -13.32 4.76
C TRP A 41 -4.99 -13.80 5.54
N GLY A 42 -4.85 -14.87 6.33
CA GLY A 42 -5.97 -15.40 7.13
C GLY A 42 -6.49 -14.43 8.20
N ALA A 43 -5.60 -13.62 8.79
CA ALA A 43 -6.02 -12.57 9.71
C ALA A 43 -6.74 -11.43 8.98
N LEU A 44 -6.24 -11.03 7.80
CA LEU A 44 -6.81 -9.96 6.98
C LEU A 44 -8.19 -10.35 6.42
N SER A 45 -8.32 -11.52 5.79
CA SER A 45 -9.59 -11.98 5.24
C SER A 45 -10.63 -12.25 6.32
N GLY A 46 -10.21 -12.79 7.47
CA GLY A 46 -11.04 -12.95 8.66
C GLY A 46 -11.43 -11.63 9.33
N TRP A 47 -10.67 -10.55 9.13
CA TRP A 47 -10.98 -9.22 9.65
C TRP A 47 -12.05 -8.53 8.80
N CYS A 48 -11.91 -8.57 7.48
CA CYS A 48 -12.85 -8.00 6.51
C CYS A 48 -14.00 -8.98 6.21
N THR A 49 -14.73 -9.44 7.23
CA THR A 49 -15.74 -10.50 7.09
C THR A 49 -16.84 -10.19 6.07
N GLY A 50 -17.18 -8.90 5.87
CA GLY A 50 -18.16 -8.46 4.89
C GLY A 50 -17.73 -8.63 3.43
N TYR A 51 -16.44 -8.89 3.19
CA TYR A 51 -15.87 -9.04 1.85
C TYR A 51 -15.94 -10.49 1.34
N GLY A 52 -16.03 -11.48 2.24
CA GLY A 52 -16.15 -12.88 1.84
C GLY A 52 -14.93 -13.43 1.08
N TRP A 53 -13.76 -12.84 1.28
CA TRP A 53 -12.52 -13.31 0.66
C TRP A 53 -12.14 -14.69 1.19
N THR A 54 -12.14 -15.69 0.31
CA THR A 54 -11.73 -17.08 0.63
C THR A 54 -10.40 -17.44 0.00
N GLU A 55 -10.20 -17.06 -1.26
CA GLU A 55 -8.96 -17.28 -2.00
C GLU A 55 -8.27 -15.95 -2.24
N ALA A 56 -6.93 -15.91 -2.10
CA ALA A 56 -6.17 -14.71 -2.35
C ALA A 56 -5.92 -14.52 -3.85
N TYR A 57 -6.06 -13.27 -4.32
CA TYR A 57 -5.67 -12.89 -5.67
C TYR A 57 -4.40 -12.04 -5.64
N PRO A 58 -3.19 -12.65 -5.79
CA PRO A 58 -1.95 -11.90 -5.77
C PRO A 58 -1.75 -11.10 -7.06
N TYR A 59 -1.22 -9.89 -6.95
CA TYR A 59 -0.84 -9.08 -8.10
C TYR A 59 0.68 -9.00 -8.17
N SER A 60 1.29 -9.47 -9.26
CA SER A 60 2.73 -9.33 -9.52
C SER A 60 2.96 -8.39 -10.70
N TYR A 61 3.06 -7.09 -10.43
CA TYR A 61 3.25 -6.09 -11.49
C TYR A 61 4.64 -6.22 -12.12
N GLY A 62 4.67 -6.31 -13.45
CA GLY A 62 5.89 -6.58 -14.22
C GLY A 62 6.18 -8.06 -14.45
N GLU A 63 5.42 -8.96 -13.83
CA GLU A 63 5.50 -10.41 -14.06
C GLU A 63 4.15 -10.94 -14.53
N ASP A 64 3.27 -11.36 -13.61
CA ASP A 64 1.95 -11.90 -13.94
C ASP A 64 0.97 -10.81 -14.37
N VAL A 65 1.18 -9.56 -13.93
CA VAL A 65 0.40 -8.40 -14.38
C VAL A 65 1.30 -7.43 -15.11
N TYR A 66 1.16 -7.29 -16.42
CA TYR A 66 2.06 -6.47 -17.23
C TYR A 66 1.35 -5.67 -18.30
N TYR A 67 2.03 -4.62 -18.75
CA TYR A 67 1.54 -3.66 -19.73
C TYR A 67 2.18 -3.98 -21.08
N ALA A 68 1.38 -4.28 -22.09
CA ALA A 68 1.83 -4.57 -23.45
C ALA A 68 0.75 -4.16 -24.46
N ASP A 69 1.14 -3.63 -25.61
CA ASP A 69 0.23 -3.32 -26.72
C ASP A 69 -1.03 -2.50 -26.31
N ASP A 70 -0.84 -1.46 -25.49
CA ASP A 70 -1.90 -0.60 -24.92
C ASP A 70 -2.97 -1.34 -24.06
N ALA A 71 -2.67 -2.57 -23.64
CA ALA A 71 -3.45 -3.36 -22.71
C ALA A 71 -2.68 -3.76 -21.45
N VAL A 72 -3.43 -4.07 -20.41
CA VAL A 72 -2.95 -4.71 -19.18
C VAL A 72 -3.36 -6.17 -19.26
N TYR A 73 -2.38 -7.04 -19.05
CA TYR A 73 -2.54 -8.49 -19.04
C TYR A 73 -2.48 -9.01 -17.62
N TYR A 74 -3.26 -10.05 -17.34
CA TYR A 74 -3.05 -10.96 -16.22
C TYR A 74 -2.75 -12.34 -16.80
N GLY A 75 -1.51 -12.81 -16.65
CA GLY A 75 -1.00 -13.97 -17.37
C GLY A 75 -1.11 -13.77 -18.89
N ASP A 76 -1.84 -14.65 -19.56
CA ASP A 76 -2.05 -14.57 -21.02
C ASP A 76 -3.33 -13.82 -21.41
N GLN A 77 -4.11 -13.32 -20.43
CA GLN A 77 -5.41 -12.70 -20.68
C GLN A 77 -5.32 -11.17 -20.58
N ALA A 78 -5.73 -10.47 -21.63
CA ALA A 78 -5.97 -9.03 -21.56
C ALA A 78 -7.17 -8.76 -20.63
N VAL A 79 -6.96 -7.98 -19.57
CA VAL A 79 -7.98 -7.68 -18.55
C VAL A 79 -8.57 -6.27 -18.70
N ALA A 80 -7.82 -5.33 -19.28
CA ALA A 80 -8.25 -3.96 -19.54
C ALA A 80 -7.29 -3.26 -20.52
N THR A 81 -7.67 -2.12 -21.08
CA THR A 81 -6.69 -1.16 -21.63
C THR A 81 -5.87 -0.50 -20.51
N VAL A 82 -4.73 0.10 -20.85
CA VAL A 82 -3.90 0.87 -19.88
C VAL A 82 -4.70 1.98 -19.21
N GLU A 83 -5.52 2.69 -19.98
CA GLU A 83 -6.36 3.79 -19.49
C GLU A 83 -7.48 3.26 -18.57
N GLU A 84 -8.21 2.23 -18.99
CA GLU A 84 -9.25 1.61 -18.18
C GLU A 84 -8.70 1.07 -16.86
N TYR A 85 -7.52 0.44 -16.87
CA TYR A 85 -6.92 -0.10 -15.64
C TYR A 85 -6.56 0.99 -14.63
N ALA A 86 -6.07 2.15 -15.11
CA ALA A 86 -5.84 3.31 -14.26
C ALA A 86 -7.14 3.96 -13.76
N GLN A 87 -8.19 3.98 -14.58
CA GLN A 87 -9.51 4.50 -14.21
C GLN A 87 -10.21 3.59 -13.19
N GLN A 88 -9.96 2.28 -13.22
CA GLN A 88 -10.42 1.37 -12.18
C GLN A 88 -9.87 1.78 -10.81
N ALA A 89 -8.59 2.18 -10.71
CA ALA A 89 -8.03 2.66 -9.44
C ALA A 89 -8.76 3.91 -8.91
N GLU A 90 -9.16 4.82 -9.79
CA GLU A 90 -10.01 5.98 -9.41
C GLU A 90 -11.39 5.53 -8.92
N THR A 91 -11.97 4.53 -9.58
CA THR A 91 -13.28 3.96 -9.21
C THR A 91 -13.22 3.31 -7.84
N ILE A 92 -12.12 2.60 -7.53
CA ILE A 92 -11.87 2.04 -6.20
C ILE A 92 -11.86 3.16 -5.16
N ILE A 93 -11.08 4.22 -5.36
CA ILE A 93 -11.05 5.38 -4.43
C ILE A 93 -12.45 5.99 -4.26
N ALA A 94 -13.19 6.16 -5.35
CA ALA A 94 -14.54 6.74 -5.32
C ALA A 94 -15.57 5.85 -4.60
N ALA A 95 -15.31 4.55 -4.47
CA ALA A 95 -16.15 3.61 -3.72
C ALA A 95 -15.88 3.67 -2.21
N ALA A 96 -14.89 4.44 -1.74
CA ALA A 96 -14.63 4.60 -0.32
C ALA A 96 -15.86 5.21 0.38
N PRO A 97 -16.21 4.75 1.59
CA PRO A 97 -17.33 5.31 2.33
C PRO A 97 -17.06 6.79 2.68
N GLU A 98 -18.06 7.66 2.48
CA GLU A 98 -17.94 9.09 2.75
C GLU A 98 -17.55 9.40 4.21
N VAL A 99 -17.97 8.55 5.15
CA VAL A 99 -17.67 8.67 6.56
C VAL A 99 -17.20 7.32 7.10
N VAL A 100 -15.94 7.27 7.52
CA VAL A 100 -15.43 6.18 8.33
C VAL A 100 -15.90 6.40 9.77
N PRO A 101 -16.50 5.41 10.44
CA PRO A 101 -16.95 5.57 11.82
C PRO A 101 -15.81 6.03 12.75
N ASP A 102 -16.08 6.99 13.65
CA ASP A 102 -15.11 7.48 14.64
C ASP A 102 -14.53 6.38 15.53
N GLN A 103 -15.26 5.26 15.67
CA GLN A 103 -14.88 4.09 16.45
C GLN A 103 -14.50 2.89 15.58
N ALA A 104 -14.16 3.12 14.30
CA ALA A 104 -13.67 2.05 13.44
C ALA A 104 -12.48 1.35 14.09
N GLU A 105 -12.51 0.01 14.07
CA GLU A 105 -11.40 -0.81 14.50
C GLU A 105 -10.45 -1.03 13.34
N TRP A 106 -9.15 -0.99 13.59
CA TRP A 106 -8.12 -1.05 12.56
C TRP A 106 -7.20 -2.24 12.77
N LEU A 107 -6.95 -2.98 11.68
CA LEU A 107 -5.94 -4.02 11.60
C LEU A 107 -4.68 -3.44 10.97
N PRO A 108 -3.54 -3.36 11.69
CA PRO A 108 -2.28 -2.92 11.11
C PRO A 108 -1.80 -3.86 10.00
N LEU A 109 -1.43 -3.28 8.85
CA LEU A 109 -0.82 -3.99 7.73
C LEU A 109 0.72 -3.85 7.70
N GLY A 110 1.26 -3.02 8.58
CA GLY A 110 2.69 -2.82 8.76
C GLY A 110 3.21 -1.51 8.18
N VAL A 111 4.53 -1.34 8.26
CA VAL A 111 5.28 -0.21 7.72
C VAL A 111 6.09 -0.69 6.52
N PHE A 112 6.06 0.07 5.44
CA PHE A 112 6.73 -0.23 4.19
C PHE A 112 7.69 0.90 3.82
N ALA A 113 8.86 0.55 3.32
CA ALA A 113 9.73 1.47 2.62
C ALA A 113 9.47 1.37 1.12
N LEU A 114 9.38 2.50 0.43
CA LEU A 114 8.99 2.57 -0.97
C LEU A 114 10.18 2.93 -1.85
N THR A 115 10.33 2.20 -2.95
CA THR A 115 11.33 2.46 -3.99
C THR A 115 10.73 2.24 -5.37
N GLN A 116 11.27 2.90 -6.40
CA GLN A 116 10.91 2.56 -7.78
C GLN A 116 11.35 1.13 -8.08
N ASP A 117 10.49 0.37 -8.76
CA ASP A 117 10.75 -1.03 -9.06
C ASP A 117 11.62 -1.20 -10.32
N GLY A 118 12.13 -2.41 -10.55
CA GLY A 118 12.86 -2.79 -11.77
C GLY A 118 14.37 -2.50 -11.77
N GLN A 119 14.94 -2.08 -10.63
CA GLN A 119 16.38 -1.91 -10.45
C GLN A 119 16.98 -2.97 -9.52
N ALA A 120 18.04 -3.64 -9.95
CA ALA A 120 18.76 -4.63 -9.13
C ALA A 120 19.44 -4.00 -7.90
N SER A 121 19.73 -2.70 -7.95
CA SER A 121 20.26 -1.89 -6.85
C SER A 121 19.95 -0.41 -7.09
N GLY A 122 19.96 0.41 -6.05
CA GLY A 122 19.60 1.83 -6.12
C GLY A 122 19.72 2.54 -4.78
N PRO A 123 19.44 3.86 -4.73
CA PRO A 123 19.53 4.62 -3.50
C PRO A 123 18.55 4.08 -2.44
N GLY A 124 18.86 4.42 -1.19
CA GLY A 124 17.98 4.17 -0.04
C GLY A 124 16.61 4.81 -0.24
N PRO A 125 15.54 4.15 0.23
CA PRO A 125 14.20 4.69 0.14
C PRO A 125 14.07 5.91 1.06
N THR A 126 13.39 6.95 0.57
CA THR A 126 13.10 8.14 1.37
C THR A 126 11.62 8.23 1.73
N ILE A 127 10.78 7.37 1.16
CA ILE A 127 9.34 7.34 1.38
C ILE A 127 9.01 6.10 2.21
N PHE A 128 8.26 6.32 3.28
CA PHE A 128 7.83 5.30 4.21
C PHE A 128 6.32 5.40 4.41
N LEU A 129 5.64 4.27 4.34
CA LEU A 129 4.19 4.19 4.36
C LEU A 129 3.77 3.20 5.43
N GLN A 130 2.97 3.62 6.38
CA GLN A 130 2.26 2.68 7.26
C GLN A 130 0.81 2.60 6.84
N LEU A 131 0.29 1.38 6.85
CA LEU A 131 -1.07 1.07 6.45
C LEU A 131 -1.81 0.32 7.56
N ALA A 132 -3.10 0.56 7.65
CA ALA A 132 -4.05 -0.22 8.42
C ALA A 132 -5.37 -0.31 7.66
N ILE A 133 -6.13 -1.38 7.92
CA ILE A 133 -7.42 -1.64 7.26
C ILE A 133 -8.56 -1.77 8.28
N SER A 134 -9.71 -1.19 7.96
CA SER A 134 -10.94 -1.37 8.74
C SER A 134 -11.67 -2.67 8.37
N LYS A 135 -12.70 -3.06 9.13
CA LYS A 135 -13.53 -4.23 8.81
C LYS A 135 -14.34 -4.04 7.51
N GLU A 136 -14.59 -2.79 7.16
CA GLU A 136 -15.27 -2.33 5.94
C GLU A 136 -14.29 -2.19 4.75
N GLY A 137 -13.03 -2.58 4.92
CA GLY A 137 -12.01 -2.56 3.86
C GLY A 137 -11.43 -1.19 3.57
N VAL A 138 -11.75 -0.17 4.37
CA VAL A 138 -11.13 1.15 4.28
C VAL A 138 -9.67 1.05 4.66
N ILE A 139 -8.78 1.63 3.85
CA ILE A 139 -7.37 1.80 4.19
C ILE A 139 -7.14 3.21 4.71
N ALA A 140 -6.42 3.28 5.82
CA ALA A 140 -5.90 4.53 6.32
C ALA A 140 -4.44 4.34 6.73
N GLY A 141 -3.71 5.43 6.78
CA GLY A 141 -2.31 5.36 7.10
C GLY A 141 -1.62 6.70 7.06
N THR A 142 -0.30 6.64 7.01
CA THR A 142 0.53 7.84 6.91
C THR A 142 1.71 7.55 6.03
N LEU A 143 2.02 8.53 5.20
CA LEU A 143 3.15 8.57 4.30
C LEU A 143 4.12 9.61 4.85
N ASN A 144 5.34 9.20 5.13
CA ASN A 144 6.44 10.08 5.51
C ASN A 144 7.46 10.10 4.38
N ASN A 145 7.80 11.28 3.90
CA ASN A 145 8.91 11.49 2.99
C ASN A 145 10.06 12.17 3.76
N LYS A 146 11.12 11.41 4.04
CA LYS A 146 12.32 11.88 4.74
C LYS A 146 13.14 12.87 3.92
N ALA A 147 13.07 12.82 2.59
CA ALA A 147 13.81 13.77 1.75
C ALA A 147 13.24 15.19 1.86
N THR A 148 11.93 15.31 2.01
CA THR A 148 11.23 16.61 2.16
C THR A 148 10.86 16.94 3.60
N ASN A 149 11.08 16.01 4.53
CA ASN A 149 10.63 16.08 5.92
C ASN A 149 9.13 16.37 6.05
N THR A 150 8.32 15.73 5.21
CA THR A 150 6.87 15.89 5.19
C THR A 150 6.18 14.59 5.57
N THR A 151 5.15 14.71 6.40
CA THR A 151 4.28 13.60 6.78
C THR A 151 2.85 13.93 6.35
N GLN A 152 2.13 12.96 5.79
CA GLN A 152 0.82 13.14 5.20
C GLN A 152 -0.07 11.94 5.51
N THR A 153 -1.34 12.17 5.80
CA THR A 153 -2.34 11.11 5.95
C THR A 153 -2.72 10.57 4.58
N ILE A 154 -2.91 9.26 4.47
CA ILE A 154 -3.48 8.62 3.28
C ILE A 154 -4.84 8.01 3.62
N GLU A 155 -5.69 7.91 2.62
CA GLU A 155 -7.00 7.28 2.70
C GLU A 155 -7.28 6.51 1.41
N GLY A 156 -8.03 5.42 1.52
CA GLY A 156 -8.30 4.53 0.41
C GLY A 156 -9.26 3.42 0.81
N VAL A 157 -9.43 2.45 -0.08
CA VAL A 157 -10.32 1.32 0.15
C VAL A 157 -9.89 0.11 -0.68
N ALA A 158 -10.16 -1.08 -0.16
CA ALA A 158 -10.04 -2.32 -0.90
C ALA A 158 -11.30 -2.56 -1.73
N ASP A 159 -11.13 -2.96 -2.97
CA ASP A 159 -12.20 -3.44 -3.81
C ASP A 159 -12.53 -4.90 -3.49
N LYS A 160 -13.82 -5.17 -3.35
CA LYS A 160 -14.29 -6.46 -2.89
C LYS A 160 -14.08 -7.56 -3.92
N ASP A 161 -14.33 -7.24 -5.18
CA ASP A 161 -14.42 -8.23 -6.25
C ASP A 161 -13.04 -8.54 -6.83
N THR A 162 -12.22 -7.50 -7.04
CA THR A 162 -10.88 -7.64 -7.63
C THR A 162 -9.79 -7.91 -6.59
N GLN A 163 -10.05 -7.69 -5.29
CA GLN A 163 -9.04 -7.70 -4.23
C GLN A 163 -7.89 -6.71 -4.46
N ARG A 164 -8.07 -5.70 -5.32
CA ARG A 164 -7.16 -4.56 -5.39
C ARG A 164 -7.46 -3.60 -4.25
N VAL A 165 -6.47 -2.82 -3.89
CA VAL A 165 -6.58 -1.78 -2.90
C VAL A 165 -5.88 -0.55 -3.41
N ALA A 166 -6.57 0.59 -3.36
CA ALA A 166 -6.07 1.87 -3.83
C ALA A 166 -6.13 2.90 -2.71
N TRP A 167 -5.15 3.78 -2.64
CA TRP A 167 -5.14 4.92 -1.72
C TRP A 167 -4.52 6.18 -2.34
N VAL A 168 -4.89 7.31 -1.77
CA VAL A 168 -4.38 8.65 -2.10
C VAL A 168 -3.97 9.37 -0.82
N VAL A 169 -3.19 10.44 -0.97
CA VAL A 169 -3.03 11.41 0.13
C VAL A 169 -4.38 12.08 0.39
N GLN A 170 -4.77 12.17 1.66
CA GLN A 170 -6.04 12.76 2.06
C GLN A 170 -6.20 14.19 1.50
N GLY A 171 -7.37 14.47 0.93
CA GLY A 171 -7.67 15.74 0.26
C GLY A 171 -6.96 15.94 -1.09
N LYS A 172 -6.37 14.89 -1.66
CA LYS A 172 -5.82 14.85 -3.02
C LYS A 172 -6.54 13.77 -3.83
N THR A 173 -6.54 13.95 -5.15
CA THR A 173 -7.07 12.96 -6.10
C THR A 173 -5.97 12.15 -6.77
N ARG A 174 -4.72 12.65 -6.79
CA ARG A 174 -3.54 12.02 -7.40
C ARG A 174 -2.26 12.41 -6.61
N PRO A 175 -1.16 11.62 -6.71
CA PRO A 175 -1.10 10.30 -7.33
C PRO A 175 -1.93 9.27 -6.56
N ILE A 176 -2.50 8.30 -7.29
CA ILE A 176 -3.14 7.11 -6.70
C ILE A 176 -2.09 6.01 -6.66
N MET A 177 -1.94 5.37 -5.51
CA MET A 177 -1.13 4.17 -5.38
C MET A 177 -2.03 2.98 -5.16
N GLU A 178 -1.71 1.85 -5.77
CA GLU A 178 -2.49 0.63 -5.63
C GLU A 178 -1.65 -0.64 -5.66
N THR A 179 -2.21 -1.71 -5.10
CA THR A 179 -1.65 -3.07 -5.12
C THR A 179 -2.76 -4.11 -4.89
N GLY A 180 -2.42 -5.39 -4.88
CA GLY A 180 -3.31 -6.44 -4.36
C GLY A 180 -3.34 -6.43 -2.84
N ILE A 181 -4.52 -6.59 -2.24
CA ILE A 181 -4.66 -6.55 -0.78
C ILE A 181 -3.89 -7.69 -0.10
N VAL A 182 -3.78 -8.86 -0.73
CA VAL A 182 -2.93 -9.95 -0.23
C VAL A 182 -1.45 -9.59 -0.25
N ASN A 183 -0.98 -8.81 -1.25
CA ASN A 183 0.44 -8.41 -1.32
C ASN A 183 0.85 -7.60 -0.08
N LEU A 184 -0.09 -6.83 0.53
CA LEU A 184 0.14 -6.13 1.79
C LEU A 184 0.27 -7.06 3.01
N THR A 185 0.10 -8.36 2.84
CA THR A 185 0.37 -9.41 3.84
C THR A 185 1.68 -10.16 3.59
N GLU A 186 2.47 -9.75 2.59
CA GLU A 186 3.75 -10.38 2.20
C GLU A 186 4.97 -9.52 2.58
N GLU A 187 6.17 -10.08 2.53
CA GLU A 187 7.43 -9.35 2.82
C GLU A 187 7.67 -8.16 1.88
N THR A 188 7.14 -8.25 0.67
CA THR A 188 7.19 -7.22 -0.38
C THR A 188 5.86 -7.16 -1.11
N ALA A 189 5.45 -5.96 -1.50
CA ALA A 189 4.30 -5.75 -2.36
C ALA A 189 4.71 -4.92 -3.60
N PRO A 190 4.54 -5.44 -4.82
CA PRO A 190 4.61 -4.59 -6.00
C PRO A 190 3.39 -3.67 -6.02
N ALA A 191 3.57 -2.43 -6.45
CA ALA A 191 2.55 -1.41 -6.48
C ALA A 191 2.61 -0.60 -7.76
N LEU A 192 1.48 -0.05 -8.16
CA LEU A 192 1.40 0.94 -9.23
C LEU A 192 1.16 2.32 -8.63
N VAL A 193 1.70 3.33 -9.30
CA VAL A 193 1.47 4.74 -8.99
C VAL A 193 1.00 5.46 -10.22
N HIS A 194 -0.24 5.93 -10.20
CA HIS A 194 -0.88 6.64 -11.31
C HIS A 194 -0.84 8.16 -11.07
N PHE A 195 -0.09 8.87 -11.89
CA PHE A 195 0.09 10.32 -11.81
C PHE A 195 -0.97 11.08 -12.61
N ALA A 196 -1.13 12.37 -12.30
CA ALA A 196 -2.14 13.23 -12.91
C ALA A 196 -1.88 13.52 -14.40
N ASP A 197 -0.65 13.33 -14.87
CA ASP A 197 -0.26 13.46 -16.28
C ASP A 197 -0.54 12.19 -17.10
N GLY A 198 -1.16 11.18 -16.49
CA GLY A 198 -1.45 9.88 -17.10
C GLY A 198 -0.30 8.87 -16.99
N GLN A 199 0.87 9.26 -16.49
CA GLN A 199 1.97 8.34 -16.30
C GLN A 199 1.63 7.31 -15.20
N THR A 200 1.94 6.04 -15.45
CA THR A 200 1.94 5.00 -14.44
C THR A 200 3.37 4.52 -14.18
N GLN A 201 3.74 4.35 -12.92
CA GLN A 201 5.03 3.82 -12.51
C GLN A 201 4.86 2.56 -11.66
N GLN A 202 5.77 1.61 -11.81
CA GLN A 202 5.89 0.46 -10.91
C GLN A 202 6.80 0.79 -9.73
N TRP A 203 6.34 0.41 -8.55
CA TRP A 203 7.01 0.64 -7.28
C TRP A 203 7.06 -0.65 -6.46
N LEU A 204 8.10 -0.77 -5.65
CA LEU A 204 8.26 -1.86 -4.70
C LEU A 204 8.07 -1.32 -3.29
N MET A 205 7.14 -1.93 -2.55
CA MET A 205 6.94 -1.72 -1.13
C MET A 205 7.66 -2.83 -0.36
N VAL A 206 8.67 -2.48 0.43
CA VAL A 206 9.42 -3.44 1.26
C VAL A 206 8.97 -3.32 2.70
N ARG A 207 8.43 -4.40 3.26
CA ARG A 207 8.01 -4.45 4.66
C ARG A 207 9.21 -4.27 5.59
N LEU A 208 9.06 -3.40 6.58
CA LEU A 208 10.03 -3.16 7.64
C LEU A 208 9.69 -3.95 8.89
N GLU A 209 10.74 -4.45 9.54
CA GLU A 209 10.63 -5.07 10.86
C GLU A 209 10.49 -4.00 11.94
N GLU A 210 9.97 -4.40 13.10
CA GLU A 210 9.88 -3.50 14.24
C GLU A 210 11.29 -3.14 14.74
N PRO A 211 11.60 -1.84 14.91
CA PRO A 211 12.89 -1.44 15.45
C PRO A 211 13.06 -1.93 16.88
N SER A 212 14.23 -2.51 17.15
CA SER A 212 14.67 -2.78 18.51
C SER A 212 14.61 -1.48 19.30
N LYS A 213 13.93 -1.50 20.45
CA LYS A 213 13.91 -0.36 21.39
C LYS A 213 15.36 -0.04 21.76
N GLN A 214 15.85 1.14 21.35
CA GLN A 214 17.09 1.73 21.87
C GLN A 214 16.83 2.35 23.23
#